data_AF-X1BFQ9-F1
#
_entry.id   AF-X1BFQ9-F1
#
_cell.length_a   1.000
_cell.length_b   1.000
_cell.length_c   1.000
_cell.angle_alpha   90.00
_cell.angle_beta   90.00
_cell.angle_gamma   90.00
#
_symmetry.space_group_name_H-M   'P 1'
#
loop_
_entity.id
_entity.type
_entity.pdbx_description
1 polymer ?
#
loop_
_entity_poly.entity_id
_entity_poly.type
_entity_poly.pdbx_seq_one_letter_code
_entity_poly.pdbx_strand_id
1 'polypeptide(L)' 'AKPHYIYYISSSRTNLEELNKAMDDLKFKSEIVRRKHIFFEDIFLNKITSL' A
#
# COMPACT_ATOMS: atom_id res chain seq x y z
N ALA A 1 -20.01 11.99 -6.26
CA ALA A 1 -18.99 12.29 -5.24
C ALA A 1 -17.61 11.94 -5.79
N LYS A 2 -16.54 12.68 -5.44
CA LYS A 2 -15.17 12.28 -5.82
C LYS A 2 -14.73 11.14 -4.89
N PRO A 3 -14.08 10.08 -5.41
CA PRO A 3 -13.55 9.01 -4.58
C PRO A 3 -12.47 9.55 -3.63
N HIS A 4 -12.49 9.07 -2.37
CA HIS A 4 -11.45 9.36 -1.39
C HIS A 4 -10.34 8.31 -1.51
N TYR A 5 -9.10 8.76 -1.50
CA TYR A 5 -7.92 7.90 -1.59
C TYR A 5 -7.00 8.18 -0.41
N ILE A 6 -6.44 7.12 0.17
CA ILE A 6 -5.37 7.21 1.16
C ILE A 6 -4.09 6.73 0.48
N TYR A 7 -3.02 7.50 0.59
CA TYR A 7 -1.70 7.13 0.07
C TYR A 7 -0.75 6.91 1.24
N TYR A 8 0.07 5.86 1.14
CA TYR A 8 1.08 5.55 2.15
C TYR A 8 2.35 4.98 1.51
N ILE A 9 3.46 5.13 2.22
CA ILE A 9 4.76 4.60 1.80
C ILE A 9 5.02 3.32 2.60
N SER A 10 5.44 2.27 1.90
CA SER A 10 6.00 1.06 2.50
C SER A 10 7.33 0.71 1.84
N SER A 11 7.99 -0.35 2.30
CA SER A 11 9.23 -0.83 1.70
C SER A 11 9.27 -2.33 1.55
N SER A 12 10.30 -2.86 0.89
CA SER A 12 10.56 -4.31 0.77
C SER A 12 10.77 -5.01 2.11
N ARG A 13 10.94 -4.26 3.21
CA ARG A 13 11.01 -4.80 4.57
C ARG A 13 9.66 -4.84 5.27
N THR A 14 8.63 -4.24 4.68
CA THR A 14 7.27 -4.29 5.20
C THR A 14 6.70 -5.69 5.02
N ASN A 15 6.08 -6.25 6.06
CA ASN A 15 5.33 -7.50 5.95
C ASN A 15 4.02 -7.24 5.19
N LEU A 16 4.09 -7.29 3.85
CA LEU A 16 2.95 -6.98 2.98
C LEU A 16 1.79 -7.96 3.15
N GLU A 17 2.06 -9.20 3.57
CA GLU A 17 1.01 -10.21 3.79
C GLU A 17 0.14 -9.83 5.00
N GLU A 18 0.77 -9.46 6.11
CA GLU A 18 0.06 -8.99 7.31
C GLU A 18 -0.69 -7.67 7.05
N LEU A 19 -0.06 -6.74 6.34
CA LEU A 19 -0.67 -5.47 5.97
C LEU A 19 -1.91 -5.68 5.08
N ASN A 20 -1.80 -6.50 4.04
CA ASN A 20 -2.90 -6.77 3.12
C ASN A 20 -4.05 -7.48 3.85
N LYS A 21 -3.75 -8.42 4.75
CA LYS A 21 -4.76 -9.06 5.60
C LYS A 21 -5.54 -8.04 6.45
N ALA A 22 -4.83 -7.12 7.10
CA ALA A 22 -5.47 -6.07 7.89
C ALA A 22 -6.34 -5.13 7.03
N MET A 23 -5.91 -4.82 5.80
CA MET A 23 -6.70 -4.01 4.86
C MET A 23 -7.97 -4.73 4.41
N ASP A 24 -7.88 -6.02 4.10
CA ASP A 24 -9.02 -6.85 3.69
C ASP A 24 -10.06 -6.96 4.82
N ASP A 25 -9.62 -7.15 6.07
CA ASP A 25 -10.48 -7.16 7.25
C ASP A 25 -11.26 -5.85 7.42
N LEU A 26 -10.65 -4.72 7.04
CA LEU A 26 -11.24 -3.38 7.08
C LEU A 26 -12.03 -3.00 5.81
N LYS A 27 -12.21 -3.92 4.86
CA LYS A 27 -12.87 -3.66 3.55
C LYS A 27 -12.17 -2.58 2.72
N PHE A 28 -10.84 -2.58 2.76
CA PHE A 28 -10.01 -1.76 1.91
C PHE A 28 -9.15 -2.60 0.98
N LYS A 29 -8.91 -2.08 -0.23
CA LYS A 29 -7.96 -2.65 -1.18
C LYS A 29 -6.73 -1.75 -1.26
N SER A 30 -5.55 -2.35 -1.15
CA SER A 30 -4.25 -1.69 -1.33
C SER A 30 -3.64 -2.09 -2.68
N GLU A 31 -3.11 -1.12 -3.42
CA GLU A 31 -2.35 -1.35 -4.65
C GLU A 31 -1.05 -0.55 -4.68
N ILE A 32 0.01 -1.13 -5.23
CA ILE A 32 1.28 -0.42 -5.44
C ILE A 32 1.14 0.44 -6.69
N VAL A 33 1.22 1.76 -6.52
CA VAL A 33 1.15 2.74 -7.63
C VAL A 33 2.53 3.08 -8.18
N ARG A 34 3.57 2.98 -7.34
CA ARG A 34 4.95 3.24 -7.75
C ARG A 34 5.93 2.44 -6.92
N ARG A 35 6.99 1.96 -7.56
CA ARG A 35 8.18 1.40 -6.91
C ARG A 35 9.37 2.31 -7.22
N LYS A 36 10.23 2.54 -6.24
CA LYS A 36 11.53 3.20 -6.42
C LYS A 36 12.59 2.45 -5.62
N HIS A 37 13.67 2.06 -6.29
CA HIS A 37 14.83 1.48 -5.64
C HIS A 37 15.72 2.59 -5.09
N ILE A 38 16.07 2.51 -3.79
CA ILE A 38 16.95 3.47 -3.11
C ILE A 38 17.97 2.67 -2.28
N PHE A 39 19.26 2.84 -2.61
CA PHE A 39 20.37 2.07 -2.03
C PHE A 39 20.18 0.56 -2.15
N PHE A 40 19.74 -0.10 -1.06
CA PHE A 40 19.56 -1.55 -0.95
C PHE A 40 18.10 -1.93 -0.66
N GLU A 41 17.17 -0.99 -0.85
CA GLU A 41 15.78 -1.15 -0.45
C GLU A 41 14.84 -0.69 -1.56
N ASP A 42 13.73 -1.41 -1.72
CA ASP A 42 12.64 -0.95 -2.57
C ASP A 42 11.63 -0.19 -1.72
N ILE A 43 11.34 1.04 -2.12
CA ILE A 43 10.29 1.87 -1.53
C ILE A 43 9.06 1.82 -2.44
N PHE A 44 7.91 1.54 -1.86
CA PHE A 44 6.62 1.46 -2.55
C PHE A 44 5.73 2.62 -2.13
N LEU A 45 5.16 3.32 -3.12
CA LEU A 45 3.98 4.14 -2.91
C LEU A 45 2.76 3.26 -3.13
N ASN A 46 1.88 3.24 -2.16
CA ASN A 46 0.64 2.47 -2.19
C ASN A 46 -0.56 3.42 -2.20
N LYS A 47 -1.64 2.96 -2.83
CA LYS A 47 -2.95 3.62 -2.83
C LYS A 47 -3.97 2.67 -2.21
N ILE A 48 -4.76 3.20 -1.29
CA ILE A 48 -5.87 2.50 -0.67
C ILE A 48 -7.19 3.04 -1.22
N THR A 49 -8.09 2.11 -1.52
CA THR A 49 -9.49 2.38 -1.93
C THR A 49 -10.44 1.55 -1.08
N SER A 50 -11.58 2.11 -0.68
CA SER A 50 -12.67 1.32 -0.10
C SER A 50 -13.19 0.32 -1.14
N LEU A 51 -13.48 -0.90 -0.70
CA LEU A 51 -14.18 -1.91 -1.50
C LEU A 51 -15.68 -1.59 -1.60
#